data_AF-A0A806CKY6-F1
#
_entry.id   AF-A0A806CKY6-F1
#
_cell.length_a   1.000
_cell.length_b   1.000
_cell.length_c   1.000
_cell.angle_alpha   90.00
_cell.angle_beta   90.00
_cell.angle_gamma   90.00
#
_symmetry.space_group_name_H-M   'P 1'
#
loop_
_entity.id
_entity.type
_entity.pdbx_description
1 polymer ?
#
loop_
_entity_poly.entity_id
_entity_poly.type
_entity_poly.pdbx_seq_one_letter_code
_entity_poly.pdbx_strand_id
1 'polypeptide(L)'
;MRRINDPVILRDCLSRLASGPLTPAQARLLLASRGIRAQHKAVEAALQDFGRVSLPVPKQSKQHKPRLKSLDDLPLTPREREIMERLRRERERL
;
A
#
# COMPACT_ATOMS: atom_id res chain seq x y z
N MET A 1 -1.51 5.53 -20.32
CA MET A 1 -2.13 5.07 -19.05
C MET A 1 -3.54 5.66 -18.95
N ARG A 2 -4.58 4.82 -19.08
CA ARG A 2 -5.99 5.24 -19.21
C ARG A 2 -6.65 5.36 -17.83
N ARG A 3 -7.57 6.32 -17.65
CA ARG A 3 -8.36 6.45 -16.42
C ARG A 3 -9.80 6.06 -16.72
N ILE A 4 -10.32 5.07 -16.02
CA ILE A 4 -11.67 4.57 -16.20
C ILE A 4 -12.31 4.49 -14.82
N ASN A 5 -13.42 5.21 -14.64
CA ASN A 5 -14.22 5.19 -13.41
C ASN A 5 -15.65 4.72 -13.66
N ASP A 6 -15.95 4.30 -14.89
CA ASP A 6 -17.25 3.72 -15.22
C ASP A 6 -17.29 2.27 -14.70
N PRO A 7 -18.20 1.94 -13.78
CA PRO A 7 -18.26 0.61 -13.18
C PRO A 7 -18.59 -0.49 -14.19
N VAL A 8 -19.35 -0.19 -15.26
CA VAL A 8 -19.73 -1.18 -16.29
C VAL A 8 -18.51 -1.57 -17.12
N ILE A 9 -17.73 -0.58 -17.55
CA ILE A 9 -16.50 -0.82 -18.32
C ILE A 9 -15.46 -1.55 -17.47
N LEU A 10 -15.33 -1.18 -16.19
CA LEU A 10 -14.43 -1.84 -15.26
C LEU A 10 -14.83 -3.31 -15.05
N ARG A 11 -16.13 -3.59 -14.95
CA ARG A 11 -16.67 -4.95 -14.85
C ARG A 11 -16.27 -5.81 -16.06
N ASP A 12 -16.47 -5.33 -17.29
CA ASP A 12 -16.09 -6.05 -18.51
C ASP A 12 -14.57 -6.27 -18.61
N CYS A 13 -13.78 -5.30 -18.17
CA CYS A 13 -12.33 -5.47 -18.10
C CYS A 13 -11.94 -6.57 -17.11
N LEU A 14 -12.58 -6.61 -15.93
CA LEU A 14 -12.29 -7.60 -14.91
C LEU A 14 -12.74 -9.02 -15.32
N SER A 15 -13.84 -9.17 -16.07
CA SER A 15 -14.28 -10.49 -16.58
C SER A 15 -13.39 -11.09 -17.63
N ARG A 16 -12.74 -10.25 -18.44
CA ARG A 16 -11.73 -10.75 -19.39
C ARG A 16 -10.43 -11.15 -18.69
N LEU A 17 -10.16 -10.58 -17.51
CA LEU A 17 -8.90 -10.78 -16.80
C LEU A 17 -8.97 -11.86 -15.73
N ALA A 18 -10.14 -12.13 -15.17
CA ALA A 18 -10.31 -13.12 -14.12
C ALA A 18 -11.66 -13.85 -14.24
N SER A 19 -11.62 -15.15 -14.01
CA SER A 19 -12.79 -16.04 -14.03
C SER A 19 -13.38 -16.30 -12.64
N GLY A 20 -12.89 -15.64 -11.58
CA GLY A 20 -13.23 -15.93 -10.19
C GLY A 20 -13.42 -14.67 -9.33
N PRO A 21 -13.83 -14.84 -8.05
CA PRO A 21 -14.05 -13.71 -7.16
C PRO A 21 -12.74 -12.97 -6.90
N LEU A 22 -12.78 -11.65 -7.01
CA LEU A 22 -11.63 -10.78 -6.81
C LEU A 22 -11.86 -9.85 -5.63
N THR A 23 -10.83 -9.63 -4.83
CA THR A 23 -10.82 -8.54 -3.85
C THR A 23 -10.65 -7.18 -4.54
N PRO A 24 -11.12 -6.07 -3.92
CA PRO A 24 -10.90 -4.72 -4.46
C PRO A 24 -9.44 -4.34 -4.67
N ALA A 25 -8.52 -4.93 -3.91
CA ALA A 25 -7.09 -4.73 -4.07
C ALA A 25 -6.55 -5.48 -5.30
N GLN A 26 -6.94 -6.76 -5.47
CA GLN A 26 -6.55 -7.57 -6.63
C GLN A 26 -7.10 -6.99 -7.94
N ALA A 27 -8.37 -6.57 -7.96
CA ALA A 27 -8.98 -5.92 -9.12
C ALA A 27 -8.21 -4.64 -9.53
N ARG A 28 -7.85 -3.80 -8.56
CA ARG A 28 -7.01 -2.61 -8.82
C ARG A 28 -5.64 -2.98 -9.37
N LEU A 29 -5.00 -4.01 -8.84
CA LEU A 29 -3.71 -4.48 -9.32
C LEU A 29 -3.78 -4.99 -10.76
N LEU A 30 -4.81 -5.76 -11.11
CA LEU A 30 -5.04 -6.26 -12.48
C LEU A 30 -5.33 -5.13 -13.47
N LEU A 31 -6.11 -4.12 -13.06
CA LEU A 31 -6.33 -2.93 -13.88
C LEU A 31 -5.02 -2.16 -14.09
N ALA A 32 -4.21 -2.01 -13.03
CA ALA A 32 -2.93 -1.31 -13.09
C ALA A 32 -1.92 -2.03 -14.01
N SER A 33 -1.88 -3.37 -14.01
CA SER A 33 -1.01 -4.14 -14.92
C SER A 33 -1.39 -3.94 -16.39
N ARG A 34 -2.65 -3.57 -16.68
CA ARG A 34 -3.13 -3.16 -18.00
C ARG A 34 -2.99 -1.66 -18.29
N GLY A 35 -2.37 -0.91 -17.39
CA GLY A 35 -2.20 0.55 -17.51
C GLY A 35 -3.51 1.33 -17.32
N ILE A 36 -4.49 0.74 -16.64
CA ILE A 36 -5.77 1.36 -16.28
C ILE A 36 -5.72 1.79 -14.82
N ARG A 37 -6.06 3.06 -14.56
CA ARG A 37 -6.26 3.59 -13.21
C ARG A 37 -7.74 3.81 -12.97
N ALA A 38 -8.25 3.34 -11.84
CA ALA A 38 -9.64 3.46 -11.44
C ALA A 38 -9.75 3.94 -10.00
N GLN A 39 -10.78 4.74 -9.71
CA GLN A 39 -11.11 5.14 -8.34
C GLN A 39 -11.56 3.95 -7.50
N HIS A 40 -11.23 3.97 -6.21
CA HIS A 40 -11.59 2.91 -5.28
C HIS A 40 -13.10 2.62 -5.27
N LYS A 41 -13.94 3.66 -5.23
CA LYS A 41 -15.40 3.53 -5.25
C LYS A 41 -15.92 2.88 -6.52
N ALA A 42 -15.36 3.23 -7.68
CA ALA A 42 -15.74 2.66 -8.97
C ALA A 42 -15.38 1.16 -9.07
N VAL A 43 -14.22 0.78 -8.53
CA VAL A 43 -13.79 -0.63 -8.47
C VAL A 43 -14.66 -1.43 -7.50
N GLU A 44 -15.04 -0.87 -6.35
CA GLU A 44 -15.98 -1.53 -5.43
C GLU A 44 -17.36 -1.72 -6.04
N ALA A 45 -17.88 -0.69 -6.72
CA ALA A 45 -19.16 -0.79 -7.44
C ALA A 45 -19.11 -1.86 -8.54
N ALA A 46 -18.05 -1.89 -9.34
CA ALA A 46 -17.87 -2.91 -10.37
C ALA A 46 -17.79 -4.33 -9.78
N LEU A 47 -17.21 -4.49 -8.58
CA LEU A 47 -17.08 -5.78 -7.91
C LEU A 47 -18.34 -6.26 -7.20
N GLN A 48 -19.20 -5.36 -6.72
CA GLN A 48 -20.52 -5.75 -6.16
C GLN A 48 -21.33 -6.56 -7.17
N ASP A 49 -21.25 -6.19 -8.46
CA ASP A 49 -21.95 -6.87 -9.55
C ASP A 49 -21.15 -8.03 -10.16
N PHE A 50 -19.85 -8.11 -9.87
CA PHE A 50 -18.92 -9.11 -10.43
C PHE A 50 -19.02 -10.46 -9.71
N GLY A 51 -19.50 -10.48 -8.47
CA GLY A 51 -19.73 -11.70 -7.72
C GLY A 51 -20.13 -11.36 -6.30
N ARG A 52 -21.36 -11.75 -5.92
CA ARG A 52 -21.84 -11.73 -4.53
C ARG A 52 -21.00 -12.67 -3.67
N VAL A 53 -19.82 -12.24 -3.26
CA VAL A 53 -19.14 -12.79 -2.10
C VAL A 53 -18.66 -11.60 -1.28
N SER A 54 -19.43 -11.30 -0.24
CA SER A 54 -19.03 -10.45 0.88
C SER A 54 -17.78 -11.05 1.53
N LEU A 55 -16.61 -10.83 0.94
CA LEU A 55 -15.36 -11.02 1.64
C LEU A 55 -15.25 -9.90 2.68
N PRO A 56 -14.98 -10.24 3.95
CA PRO A 56 -14.92 -9.25 5.01
C PRO A 56 -13.85 -8.24 4.63
N VAL A 57 -14.27 -6.99 4.40
CA VAL A 57 -13.34 -5.87 4.28
C VAL A 57 -12.50 -5.89 5.55
N PRO A 58 -11.19 -6.15 5.50
CA PRO A 58 -10.37 -6.05 6.69
C PRO A 58 -10.52 -4.60 7.15
N LYS A 59 -11.14 -4.43 8.32
CA LYS A 59 -11.24 -3.14 8.99
C LYS A 59 -9.83 -2.57 8.97
N GLN A 60 -9.65 -1.41 8.34
CA GLN A 60 -8.41 -0.67 8.42
C GLN A 60 -8.16 -0.42 9.91
N SER A 61 -7.36 -1.28 10.53
CA SER A 61 -6.75 -0.99 11.81
C SER A 61 -6.02 0.31 11.55
N LYS A 62 -6.47 1.38 12.22
CA LYS A 62 -5.81 2.68 12.16
C LYS A 62 -4.34 2.38 12.37
N GLN A 63 -3.53 2.52 11.31
CA GLN A 63 -2.08 2.43 11.44
C GLN A 63 -1.71 3.58 12.35
N HIS A 64 -1.64 3.28 13.63
CA HIS A 64 -1.06 4.14 14.63
C HIS A 64 0.39 4.21 14.21
N LYS A 65 0.75 5.22 13.40
CA LYS A 65 2.14 5.51 13.08
C LYS A 65 2.79 5.70 14.44
N PRO A 66 3.64 4.76 14.93
CA PRO A 66 4.43 5.10 16.10
C PRO A 66 5.24 6.31 15.66
N ARG A 67 5.10 7.42 16.39
CA ARG A 67 6.02 8.54 16.22
C ARG A 67 7.40 7.95 16.51
N LEU A 68 8.17 7.66 15.47
CA LEU A 68 9.56 7.26 15.64
C LEU A 68 10.20 8.39 16.44
N LYS A 69 10.62 8.08 17.66
CA LYS A 69 11.55 8.95 18.38
C LYS A 69 12.80 9.08 17.51
N SER A 70 13.41 10.26 17.50
CA SER A 70 14.68 10.49 16.81
C SER A 70 15.67 9.41 17.18
N LEU A 71 16.50 8.99 16.21
CA LEU A 71 17.55 7.97 16.44
C LEU A 71 18.52 8.36 17.57
N ASP A 72 18.53 9.64 17.96
CA ASP A 72 19.28 10.20 19.08
C ASP A 72 18.75 9.78 20.47
N ASP A 73 17.49 9.31 20.57
CA ASP A 73 16.88 8.87 21.83
C ASP A 73 16.99 7.35 22.07
N LEU A 74 17.81 6.66 21.26
CA LEU A 74 18.07 5.24 21.47
C LEU A 74 18.97 5.06 22.70
N PRO A 75 18.64 4.18 23.66
CA PRO A 75 19.49 3.92 24.81
C PRO A 75 20.75 3.17 24.35
N LEU A 76 21.77 3.93 23.96
CA LEU A 76 23.06 3.39 23.53
C LEU A 76 23.82 2.85 24.73
N THR A 77 24.34 1.63 24.58
CA THR A 77 25.29 1.06 25.53
C THR A 77 26.58 1.91 25.57
N PRO A 78 27.35 1.87 26.67
CA PRO A 78 28.58 2.66 26.80
C PRO A 78 29.56 2.47 25.63
N ARG A 79 29.63 1.25 25.08
CA ARG A 79 30.49 0.90 23.95
C ARG A 79 30.02 1.48 22.61
N GLU A 80 28.70 1.53 22.39
CA GLU A 80 28.14 2.12 21.16
C GLU A 80 28.31 3.64 21.13
N ARG A 81 28.29 4.30 22.30
CA ARG A 81 28.57 5.74 22.41
C ARG A 81 29.99 6.09 21.99
N GLU A 82 30.98 5.29 22.42
CA GLU A 82 32.38 5.47 22.06
C GLU A 82 32.61 5.34 20.54
N ILE A 83 31.94 4.37 19.91
CA ILE A 83 32.01 4.16 18.45
C ILE A 83 31.44 5.37 17.70
N MET A 84 30.28 5.87 18.12
CA MET A 84 29.64 7.06 17.53
C MET A 84 30.49 8.33 17.70
N GLU A 85 31.12 8.50 18.87
CA GLU A 85 31.98 9.64 19.14
C GLU A 85 33.26 9.61 18.30
N ARG A 86 33.86 8.42 18.13
CA ARG A 86 35.01 8.24 17.24
C ARG A 86 34.67 8.57 15.79
N LEU A 87 33.53 8.07 15.29
CA LEU A 87 33.03 8.37 13.94
C LEU A 87 32.78 9.87 13.74
N ARG A 88 32.25 10.56 14.76
CA ARG A 88 32.04 12.00 14.71
C ARG A 88 33.35 12.79 14.60
N ARG A 89 34.36 12.42 15.38
CA ARG A 89 35.69 13.06 15.36
C ARG A 89 36.43 12.84 14.05
N GLU A 90 36.29 11.68 13.42
CA GLU A 90 36.86 11.43 12.09
C GLU A 90 36.20 12.28 11.01
N ARG A 91 34.89 12.51 11.14
CA ARG A 91 34.10 13.31 10.19
C ARG A 91 34.36 14.82 10.28
N GLU A 92 34.77 15.33 11.45
CA GLU A 92 35.14 16.74 11.67
C GLU A 92 36.62 17.04 11.32
N ARG A 93 37.43 16.01 11.04
CA ARG A 93 38.84 16.14 10.61
C ARG A 93 39.03 16.15 9.09
N LEU A 94 37.96 15.92 8.33
CA LEU A 94 37.89 16.03 6.86
C LEU A 94 37.25 17.37 6.48
#